data_AF-A0A945RYC1-F1
#
_entry.id   AF-A0A945RYC1-F1
#
_cell.length_a   1.000
_cell.length_b   1.000
_cell.length_c   1.000
_cell.angle_alpha   90.00
_cell.angle_beta   90.00
_cell.angle_gamma   90.00
#
_symmetry.space_group_name_H-M   'P 1'
#
loop_
_entity.id
_entity.type
_entity.pdbx_description
1 polymer ?
#
loop_
_entity_poly.entity_id
_entity_poly.type
_entity_poly.pdbx_seq_one_letter_code
_entity_poly.pdbx_strand_id
1 'polypeptide(L)'
;MMGWIFCSVCGRNYNTLRGGCTNPACRAADKAQVARLRNAPKPPSSKVQLDTLAKEKSASLLSPKRSVSSSTSSPPVLVTQVSPPPPVRPPVPIVVSNRERSPDPDHEDSEAGRYILYRGDTRSPSQLANGFQAWVPVSAEVARSIIRKGAGALLDNTPIRLPSAASRHEEGLGKRYNLLTLGRQIKQEKAGDTYHISTDPSEDCGGYTSGNIYAMQFDGLHLLDKTLKPSKKALNQVLPLNPLVLINQPTLTNATTIALVIGGGAGPEVAFLTSIPRQHICKYKSPKDQSWTRFR
;
A
#
# COMPACT_ATOMS: atom_id res chain seq x y z
N MET A 1 -27.16 -14.35 -3.97
CA MET A 1 -26.55 -15.42 -3.13
C MET A 1 -25.35 -14.84 -2.40
N MET A 2 -25.40 -14.73 -1.06
CA MET A 2 -24.28 -14.21 -0.27
C MET A 2 -23.15 -15.25 -0.20
N GLY A 3 -21.98 -14.91 -0.72
CA GLY A 3 -20.83 -15.82 -0.83
C GLY A 3 -20.02 -15.93 0.46
N TRP A 4 -20.46 -16.81 1.36
CA TRP A 4 -19.67 -17.26 2.50
C TRP A 4 -18.80 -18.45 2.08
N ILE A 5 -17.52 -18.44 2.45
CA ILE A 5 -16.56 -19.51 2.15
C ILE A 5 -15.95 -20.01 3.47
N PHE A 6 -15.58 -21.28 3.57
CA PHE A 6 -14.91 -21.81 4.76
C PHE A 6 -13.43 -21.41 4.80
N CYS A 7 -12.98 -20.88 5.95
CA CYS A 7 -11.58 -20.61 6.21
C CYS A 7 -10.86 -21.91 6.57
N SER A 8 -9.88 -22.32 5.77
CA SER A 8 -9.11 -23.56 5.99
C SER A 8 -8.21 -23.53 7.23
N VAL A 9 -7.94 -22.35 7.79
CA VAL A 9 -7.05 -22.20 8.97
C VAL A 9 -7.81 -22.36 10.29
N CYS A 10 -9.05 -21.88 10.37
CA CYS A 10 -9.83 -21.94 11.62
C CYS A 10 -11.19 -22.62 11.50
N GLY A 11 -11.56 -23.11 10.32
CA GLY A 11 -12.82 -23.82 10.07
C GLY A 11 -14.08 -22.95 10.13
N ARG A 12 -13.96 -21.62 10.25
CA ARG A 12 -15.11 -20.69 10.32
C ARG A 12 -15.38 -19.97 9.00
N ASN A 13 -16.56 -19.33 8.92
CA ASN A 13 -17.01 -18.62 7.74
C ASN A 13 -16.19 -17.34 7.46
N TYR A 14 -15.85 -17.15 6.19
CA TYR A 14 -15.14 -16.01 5.63
C TYR A 14 -16.11 -15.16 4.81
N ASN A 15 -16.11 -13.84 5.04
CA ASN A 15 -16.95 -12.91 4.27
C ASN A 15 -16.13 -12.30 3.12
N THR A 16 -16.51 -12.68 1.90
CA THR A 16 -15.81 -12.28 0.68
C THR A 16 -15.87 -10.78 0.36
N LEU A 17 -16.87 -10.05 0.84
CA LEU A 17 -17.03 -8.61 0.63
C LEU A 17 -16.20 -7.77 1.62
N ARG A 18 -16.00 -8.28 2.84
CA ARG A 18 -15.21 -7.58 3.87
C ARG A 18 -13.72 -7.90 3.83
N GLY A 19 -13.33 -8.89 3.02
CA GLY A 19 -11.92 -9.26 2.85
C GLY A 19 -11.27 -9.79 4.13
N GLY A 20 -12.03 -10.45 5.01
CA GLY A 20 -11.55 -10.91 6.31
C GLY A 20 -12.35 -12.07 6.90
N CYS A 21 -11.69 -12.88 7.74
CA CYS A 21 -12.34 -13.94 8.50
C CYS A 21 -13.25 -13.33 9.60
N THR A 22 -14.37 -13.98 9.89
CA THR A 22 -15.27 -13.56 10.98
C THR A 22 -14.74 -13.85 12.38
N ASN A 23 -13.66 -14.63 12.49
CA ASN A 23 -12.99 -14.88 13.76
C ASN A 23 -11.88 -13.84 13.98
N PRO A 24 -12.02 -12.92 14.96
CA PRO A 24 -11.01 -11.88 15.22
C PRO A 24 -9.66 -12.43 15.71
N ALA A 25 -9.62 -13.66 16.22
CA ALA A 25 -8.38 -14.34 16.60
C ALA A 25 -7.69 -15.06 15.42
N CYS A 26 -8.34 -15.13 14.25
CA CYS A 26 -7.80 -15.82 13.09
C CYS A 26 -6.78 -14.95 12.34
N ARG A 27 -5.51 -15.34 12.41
CA ARG A 27 -4.39 -14.66 11.72
C ARG A 27 -4.39 -14.83 10.20
N ALA A 28 -5.32 -15.61 9.63
CA ALA A 28 -5.48 -15.77 8.18
C ALA A 28 -6.15 -14.56 7.50
N ALA A 29 -6.58 -13.55 8.26
CA ALA A 29 -7.17 -12.31 7.75
C ALA A 29 -6.13 -11.32 7.17
N ASP A 30 -4.94 -11.81 6.82
CA ASP A 30 -3.98 -11.04 6.03
C ASP A 30 -4.30 -11.27 4.54
N LYS A 31 -4.68 -10.19 3.84
CA LYS A 31 -5.23 -10.24 2.46
C LYS A 31 -4.30 -10.97 1.46
N ALA A 32 -3.02 -11.13 1.78
CA ALA A 32 -2.04 -11.88 0.99
C ALA A 32 -2.29 -13.41 0.91
N GLN A 33 -3.01 -14.01 1.87
CA GLN A 33 -3.29 -15.45 1.84
C GLN A 33 -4.56 -15.83 1.06
N VAL A 34 -5.40 -14.85 0.68
CA VAL A 34 -6.67 -15.11 -0.03
C VAL A 34 -6.43 -15.65 -1.45
N ALA A 35 -5.29 -15.34 -2.07
CA ALA A 35 -4.90 -15.90 -3.37
C ALA A 35 -4.64 -17.42 -3.33
N ARG A 36 -4.32 -17.99 -2.15
CA ARG A 36 -4.11 -19.44 -1.99
C ARG A 36 -5.39 -20.24 -1.75
N LEU A 37 -6.53 -19.59 -1.52
CA LEU A 37 -7.81 -20.28 -1.31
C LEU A 37 -8.49 -20.75 -2.60
N ARG A 38 -8.01 -20.35 -3.79
CA ARG A 38 -8.58 -20.82 -5.08
C ARG A 38 -8.01 -22.16 -5.56
N ASN A 39 -6.89 -22.63 -4.99
CA ASN A 39 -6.17 -23.82 -5.46
C ASN A 39 -5.95 -24.88 -4.36
N ALA A 40 -6.90 -25.06 -3.44
CA ALA A 40 -6.87 -26.23 -2.57
C ALA A 40 -7.23 -27.48 -3.41
N PRO A 41 -6.50 -28.61 -3.30
CA PRO A 41 -6.88 -29.86 -3.96
C PRO A 41 -8.29 -30.25 -3.56
N LYS A 42 -9.15 -30.58 -4.53
CA LYS A 42 -10.44 -31.20 -4.23
C LYS A 42 -10.17 -32.51 -3.48
N PRO A 43 -10.83 -32.79 -2.34
CA PRO A 43 -10.76 -34.10 -1.74
C PRO A 43 -11.26 -35.15 -2.75
N PRO A 44 -10.68 -36.35 -2.77
CA PRO A 44 -11.11 -37.40 -3.69
C PRO A 44 -12.58 -37.71 -3.44
N SER A 45 -13.35 -37.74 -4.53
CA SER A 45 -14.75 -38.17 -4.54
C SER A 45 -14.82 -39.67 -4.25
N SER A 46 -14.91 -40.05 -2.99
CA SER A 46 -15.26 -41.41 -2.61
C SER A 46 -16.77 -41.59 -2.68
N LYS A 47 -17.24 -42.10 -3.83
CA LYS A 47 -18.44 -42.94 -3.88
C LYS A 47 -18.05 -44.33 -3.38
N VAL A 48 -18.39 -44.67 -2.14
CA VAL A 48 -18.54 -46.06 -1.64
C VAL A 48 -19.62 -45.99 -0.55
N GLN A 49 -20.87 -46.34 -0.89
CA GLN A 49 -21.50 -47.62 -0.57
C GLN A 49 -21.65 -47.84 0.94
N LEU A 50 -22.90 -47.73 1.41
CA LEU A 50 -23.40 -48.45 2.58
C LEU A 50 -23.05 -49.93 2.38
N ASP A 51 -22.41 -50.57 3.37
CA ASP A 51 -22.97 -51.77 3.98
C ASP A 51 -22.15 -52.27 5.20
N THR A 52 -22.90 -52.43 6.29
CA THR A 52 -22.84 -53.44 7.38
C THR A 52 -21.68 -53.62 8.37
N LEU A 53 -22.12 -53.67 9.66
CA LEU A 53 -21.69 -54.47 10.83
C LEU A 53 -20.29 -54.21 11.44
N ALA A 54 -20.02 -54.31 12.75
CA ALA A 54 -20.76 -54.33 14.01
C ALA A 54 -19.74 -54.46 15.16
N LYS A 55 -20.17 -54.13 16.39
CA LYS A 55 -19.60 -54.53 17.71
C LYS A 55 -18.24 -53.91 18.08
N GLU A 56 -17.94 -53.47 19.30
CA GLU A 56 -18.46 -53.64 20.68
C GLU A 56 -18.31 -52.29 21.43
N LYS A 57 -19.34 -51.76 22.10
CA LYS A 57 -19.79 -52.00 23.48
C LYS A 57 -18.81 -51.62 24.61
N SER A 58 -19.34 -50.74 25.47
CA SER A 58 -19.04 -50.48 26.89
C SER A 58 -17.97 -49.43 27.17
N ALA A 59 -18.07 -48.54 28.17
CA ALA A 59 -19.15 -48.06 29.03
C ALA A 59 -18.57 -46.84 29.77
N SER A 60 -19.38 -45.82 30.08
CA SER A 60 -19.57 -45.32 31.45
C SER A 60 -20.28 -43.96 31.45
N LEU A 61 -21.28 -43.91 32.33
CA LEU A 61 -22.15 -42.81 32.68
C LEU A 61 -21.38 -41.72 33.45
N LEU A 62 -21.79 -40.47 33.29
CA LEU A 62 -22.19 -39.56 34.38
C LEU A 62 -22.56 -38.17 33.81
N SER A 63 -23.86 -37.88 33.77
CA SER A 63 -24.46 -36.54 33.88
C SER A 63 -24.22 -36.00 35.32
N PRO A 64 -24.45 -34.71 35.71
CA PRO A 64 -25.51 -33.84 35.16
C PRO A 64 -25.34 -32.29 35.28
N LYS A 65 -26.44 -31.61 34.94
CA LYS A 65 -26.95 -30.30 35.44
C LYS A 65 -26.72 -29.03 34.59
N ARG A 66 -27.76 -28.80 33.78
CA ARG A 66 -28.48 -27.53 33.56
C ARG A 66 -28.42 -26.58 34.78
N SER A 67 -28.08 -25.32 34.53
CA SER A 67 -28.68 -24.18 35.24
C SER A 67 -28.81 -23.00 34.29
N VAL A 68 -30.01 -22.42 34.30
CA VAL A 68 -30.43 -21.21 33.63
C VAL A 68 -30.33 -20.10 34.67
N SER A 69 -29.71 -18.97 34.36
CA SER A 69 -30.07 -17.70 35.00
C SER A 69 -29.65 -16.50 34.14
N SER A 70 -30.69 -15.77 33.77
CA SER A 70 -30.74 -14.42 33.27
C SER A 70 -30.35 -13.40 34.34
N SER A 71 -29.53 -12.41 34.00
CA SER A 71 -29.69 -11.02 34.44
C SER A 71 -28.67 -10.12 33.72
N THR A 72 -29.17 -9.32 32.79
CA THR A 72 -28.41 -8.25 32.13
C THR A 72 -28.99 -6.94 32.64
N SER A 73 -28.33 -6.29 33.59
CA SER A 73 -28.62 -4.91 33.97
C SER A 73 -27.69 -3.98 33.18
N SER A 74 -28.28 -3.18 32.31
CA SER A 74 -27.57 -2.11 31.59
C SER A 74 -27.63 -0.83 32.43
N PRO A 75 -26.54 -0.05 32.53
CA PRO A 75 -26.60 1.28 33.13
C PRO A 75 -27.23 2.30 32.14
N PRO A 76 -27.79 3.41 32.65
CA PRO A 76 -28.45 4.42 31.83
C PRO A 76 -27.44 5.20 30.99
N VAL A 77 -27.76 5.38 29.70
CA VAL A 77 -27.02 6.22 28.76
C VAL A 77 -27.40 7.68 29.02
N LEU A 78 -26.42 8.47 29.47
CA LEU A 78 -26.53 9.92 29.59
C LEU A 78 -26.52 10.55 28.19
N VAL A 79 -27.65 11.06 27.73
CA VAL A 79 -27.77 11.81 26.47
C VAL A 79 -27.07 13.16 26.66
N THR A 80 -25.86 13.29 26.13
CA THR A 80 -25.18 14.59 26.02
C THR A 80 -25.59 15.23 24.71
N GLN A 81 -26.26 16.38 24.78
CA GLN A 81 -26.61 17.19 23.61
C GLN A 81 -25.34 17.64 22.89
N VAL A 82 -25.22 17.29 21.61
CA VAL A 82 -24.15 17.72 20.73
C VAL A 82 -24.56 19.05 20.11
N SER A 83 -23.84 20.12 20.45
CA SER A 83 -23.98 21.44 19.81
C SER A 83 -23.61 21.36 18.32
N PRO A 84 -24.29 22.14 17.44
CA PRO A 84 -23.99 22.15 16.01
C PRO A 84 -22.57 22.70 15.73
N PRO A 85 -21.90 22.19 14.68
CA PRO A 85 -20.57 22.67 14.30
C PRO A 85 -20.62 24.12 13.79
N PRO A 86 -19.56 24.92 14.02
CA PRO A 86 -19.49 26.28 13.52
C PRO A 86 -19.43 26.32 11.98
N PRO A 87 -19.90 27.41 11.37
CA PRO A 87 -19.95 27.55 9.92
C PRO A 87 -18.54 27.55 9.31
N VAL A 88 -18.36 26.68 8.31
CA VAL A 88 -17.15 26.55 7.49
C VAL A 88 -16.96 27.85 6.68
N ARG A 89 -15.84 28.54 6.90
CA ARG A 89 -15.44 29.66 6.05
C ARG A 89 -14.91 29.12 4.71
N PRO A 90 -15.25 29.75 3.58
CA PRO A 90 -14.69 29.36 2.28
C PRO A 90 -13.18 29.60 2.24
N PRO A 91 -12.41 28.76 1.51
CA PRO A 91 -10.98 28.92 1.38
C PRO A 91 -10.63 30.20 0.62
N VAL A 92 -9.65 30.93 1.16
CA VAL A 92 -9.04 32.09 0.50
C VAL A 92 -8.24 31.61 -0.71
N PRO A 93 -8.45 32.14 -1.92
CA PRO A 93 -7.66 31.76 -3.08
C PRO A 93 -6.21 32.21 -2.90
N ILE A 94 -5.28 31.26 -2.88
CA ILE A 94 -3.84 31.50 -2.95
C ILE A 94 -3.54 31.95 -4.39
N VAL A 95 -3.26 33.23 -4.55
CA VAL A 95 -2.73 33.80 -5.80
C VAL A 95 -1.30 33.30 -5.96
N VAL A 96 -1.10 32.32 -6.85
CA VAL A 96 0.23 31.97 -7.35
C VAL A 96 0.60 33.03 -8.39
N SER A 97 1.58 33.86 -8.05
CA SER A 97 2.10 34.90 -8.93
C SER A 97 2.93 34.25 -10.04
N ASN A 98 2.35 34.13 -11.24
CA ASN A 98 3.08 33.74 -12.44
C ASN A 98 3.93 34.93 -12.91
N ARG A 99 5.25 34.84 -12.74
CA ARG A 99 6.18 35.67 -13.51
C ARG A 99 6.20 35.15 -14.93
N GLU A 100 5.68 35.95 -15.85
CA GLU A 100 5.79 35.74 -17.29
C GLU A 100 7.28 35.69 -17.69
N ARG A 101 7.69 34.55 -18.23
CA ARG A 101 8.93 34.39 -18.97
C ARG A 101 8.53 33.96 -20.37
N SER A 102 8.90 34.77 -21.37
CA SER A 102 8.65 34.51 -22.78
C SER A 102 9.21 33.14 -23.20
N PRO A 103 8.49 32.34 -24.01
CA PRO A 103 8.99 31.04 -24.45
C PRO A 103 9.90 31.20 -25.67
N ASP A 104 11.11 30.66 -25.56
CA ASP A 104 12.02 30.37 -26.66
C ASP A 104 11.62 28.99 -27.26
N PRO A 105 11.50 28.79 -28.59
CA PRO A 105 10.76 27.64 -29.14
C PRO A 105 11.49 26.29 -29.14
N ASP A 106 12.78 26.21 -28.75
CA ASP A 106 13.62 25.04 -29.08
C ASP A 106 14.21 24.26 -27.90
N HIS A 107 13.65 24.39 -26.68
CA HIS A 107 13.97 23.50 -25.56
C HIS A 107 12.72 23.06 -24.78
N GLU A 108 12.06 21.97 -25.24
CA GLU A 108 11.03 21.28 -24.45
C GLU A 108 11.67 20.48 -23.29
N ASP A 109 12.26 21.18 -22.31
CA ASP A 109 12.70 20.56 -21.06
C ASP A 109 11.47 20.28 -20.18
N SER A 110 11.36 19.05 -19.67
CA SER A 110 10.52 18.78 -18.49
C SER A 110 11.10 19.62 -17.36
N GLU A 111 10.47 20.77 -17.08
CA GLU A 111 10.89 21.61 -15.98
C GLU A 111 10.79 20.80 -14.68
N ALA A 112 11.91 20.71 -13.96
CA ALA A 112 11.99 19.93 -12.73
C ALA A 112 10.99 20.50 -11.72
N GLY A 113 10.04 19.68 -11.27
CA GLY A 113 8.92 20.11 -10.44
C GLY A 113 9.26 20.08 -8.95
N ARG A 114 8.59 20.95 -8.19
CA ARG A 114 8.49 20.87 -6.73
C ARG A 114 7.26 20.05 -6.36
N TYR A 115 7.44 19.00 -5.57
CA TYR A 115 6.37 18.12 -5.13
C TYR A 115 6.31 18.03 -3.62
N ILE A 116 5.08 18.05 -3.09
CA ILE A 116 4.80 17.68 -1.71
C ILE A 116 4.09 16.34 -1.74
N LEU A 117 4.64 15.37 -1.04
CA LEU A 117 4.09 14.02 -0.89
C LEU A 117 3.85 13.74 0.59
N TYR A 118 2.88 12.88 0.86
CA TYR A 118 2.43 12.54 2.19
C TYR A 118 2.54 11.06 2.44
N ARG A 119 2.80 10.69 3.69
CA ARG A 119 2.84 9.30 4.11
C ARG A 119 2.28 9.17 5.52
N GLY A 120 1.29 8.31 5.66
CA GLY A 120 0.90 7.77 6.96
C GLY A 120 1.92 6.74 7.44
N ASP A 121 2.37 6.83 8.68
CA ASP A 121 3.31 5.86 9.27
C ASP A 121 3.16 5.81 10.80
N THR A 122 3.30 4.61 11.39
CA THR A 122 3.19 4.42 12.83
C THR A 122 4.48 4.74 13.59
N ARG A 123 5.62 4.81 12.88
CA ARG A 123 6.89 5.24 13.47
C ARG A 123 6.79 6.68 13.95
N SER A 124 7.39 6.96 15.10
CA SER A 124 7.55 8.32 15.61
C SER A 124 8.65 9.07 14.83
N PRO A 125 8.68 10.41 14.91
CA PRO A 125 9.75 11.19 14.27
C PRO A 125 11.15 10.78 14.69
N SER A 126 11.36 10.41 15.97
CA SER A 126 12.66 9.96 16.48
C SER A 126 13.13 8.64 15.87
N GLN A 127 12.21 7.78 15.43
CA GLN A 127 12.52 6.53 14.74
C GLN A 127 12.88 6.72 13.26
N LEU A 128 12.69 7.93 12.72
CA LEU A 128 12.97 8.29 11.33
C LEU A 128 14.26 9.12 11.19
N ALA A 129 15.26 8.85 12.04
CA ALA A 129 16.55 9.53 12.01
C ALA A 129 17.24 9.48 10.63
N ASN A 130 17.06 8.39 9.89
CA ASN A 130 17.61 8.19 8.55
C ASN A 130 16.56 8.41 7.43
N GLY A 131 15.38 8.91 7.78
CA GLY A 131 14.24 9.04 6.87
C GLY A 131 13.45 7.74 6.72
N PHE A 132 12.71 7.61 5.61
CA PHE A 132 11.95 6.40 5.32
C PHE A 132 12.79 5.40 4.55
N GLN A 133 12.77 4.16 5.02
CA GLN A 133 13.29 3.00 4.34
C GLN A 133 12.17 2.01 4.10
N ALA A 134 12.23 1.31 2.97
CA ALA A 134 11.41 0.12 2.73
C ALA A 134 11.77 -0.97 3.74
N TRP A 135 10.92 -1.99 3.87
CA TRP A 135 11.23 -3.15 4.72
C TRP A 135 12.51 -3.86 4.28
N VAL A 136 12.72 -3.96 2.97
CA VAL A 136 13.94 -4.48 2.36
C VAL A 136 14.50 -3.42 1.40
N PRO A 137 15.41 -2.55 1.87
CA PRO A 137 15.99 -1.50 1.04
C PRO A 137 16.74 -2.08 -0.15
N VAL A 138 16.63 -1.40 -1.30
CA VAL A 138 17.43 -1.69 -2.48
C VAL A 138 18.29 -0.47 -2.84
N SER A 139 19.42 -0.72 -3.51
CA SER A 139 20.30 0.36 -3.96
C SER A 139 19.71 1.10 -5.16
N ALA A 140 20.24 2.29 -5.45
CA ALA A 140 19.84 3.04 -6.64
C ALA A 140 20.14 2.26 -7.94
N GLU A 141 21.21 1.47 -7.99
CA GLU A 141 21.57 0.61 -9.12
C GLU A 141 20.48 -0.44 -9.39
N VAL A 142 20.00 -1.09 -8.32
CA VAL A 142 18.92 -2.08 -8.40
C VAL A 142 17.61 -1.41 -8.80
N ALA A 143 17.25 -0.28 -8.18
CA ALA A 143 16.06 0.49 -8.55
C ALA A 143 16.10 0.96 -10.02
N ARG A 144 17.25 1.45 -10.51
CA ARG A 144 17.45 1.78 -11.94
C ARG A 144 17.20 0.56 -12.82
N SER A 145 17.71 -0.60 -12.44
CA SER A 145 17.53 -1.85 -13.19
C SER A 145 16.07 -2.30 -13.25
N ILE A 146 15.35 -2.19 -12.12
CA ILE A 146 13.90 -2.43 -12.02
C ILE A 146 13.12 -1.53 -12.97
N ILE A 147 13.41 -0.23 -13.02
CA ILE A 147 12.73 0.69 -13.93
C ILE A 147 13.11 0.43 -15.39
N ARG A 148 14.41 0.27 -15.71
CA ARG A 148 14.85 0.04 -17.10
C ARG A 148 14.23 -1.23 -17.67
N LYS A 149 14.15 -2.32 -16.89
CA LYS A 149 13.46 -3.53 -17.33
C LYS A 149 11.98 -3.28 -17.55
N GLY A 150 11.32 -2.56 -16.64
CA GLY A 150 9.90 -2.27 -16.73
C GLY A 150 9.53 -1.35 -17.90
N ALA A 151 10.47 -0.52 -18.34
CA ALA A 151 10.38 0.34 -19.52
C ALA A 151 10.75 -0.37 -20.83
N GLY A 152 11.17 -1.65 -20.79
CA GLY A 152 11.65 -2.38 -21.96
C GLY A 152 13.03 -1.94 -22.47
N ALA A 153 13.80 -1.22 -21.66
CA ALA A 153 15.14 -0.72 -22.00
C ALA A 153 16.27 -1.69 -21.60
N LEU A 154 15.95 -2.77 -20.86
CA LEU A 154 16.85 -3.92 -20.67
C LEU A 154 16.36 -5.09 -21.52
N LEU A 155 17.29 -5.93 -21.95
CA LEU A 155 16.97 -7.20 -22.60
C LEU A 155 16.09 -8.05 -21.67
N ASP A 156 15.07 -8.71 -22.22
CA ASP A 156 14.08 -9.50 -21.46
C ASP A 156 14.67 -10.52 -20.49
N ASN A 157 15.90 -10.98 -20.76
CA ASN A 157 16.60 -12.00 -19.99
C ASN A 157 17.57 -11.47 -18.92
N THR A 158 17.76 -10.15 -18.77
CA THR A 158 18.61 -9.63 -17.69
C THR A 158 17.94 -9.91 -16.34
N PRO A 159 18.54 -10.75 -15.47
CA PRO A 159 17.96 -11.03 -14.16
C PRO A 159 18.16 -9.82 -13.24
N ILE A 160 17.10 -9.44 -12.51
CA ILE A 160 17.20 -8.48 -11.42
C ILE A 160 17.33 -9.29 -10.15
N ARG A 161 18.40 -9.06 -9.39
CA ARG A 161 18.61 -9.67 -8.08
C ARG A 161 18.19 -8.70 -7.00
N LEU A 162 17.22 -9.12 -6.20
CA LEU A 162 16.80 -8.42 -5.00
C LEU A 162 17.57 -8.98 -3.80
N PRO A 163 17.66 -8.24 -2.68
CA PRO A 163 18.15 -8.80 -1.44
C PRO A 163 17.38 -10.06 -1.07
N SER A 164 18.03 -11.03 -0.41
CA SER A 164 17.46 -12.35 -0.11
C SER A 164 16.09 -12.27 0.58
N ALA A 165 15.91 -11.32 1.49
CA ALA A 165 14.66 -11.05 2.18
C ALA A 165 13.49 -10.69 1.24
N ALA A 166 13.76 -10.11 0.07
CA ALA A 166 12.78 -9.74 -0.95
C ALA A 166 12.83 -10.64 -2.20
N SER A 167 13.60 -11.73 -2.19
CA SER A 167 13.82 -12.61 -3.36
C SER A 167 12.53 -13.21 -3.95
N ARG A 168 11.49 -13.39 -3.12
CA ARG A 168 10.13 -13.75 -3.53
C ARG A 168 9.59 -12.89 -4.68
N HIS A 169 10.00 -11.63 -4.73
CA HIS A 169 9.53 -10.66 -5.72
C HIS A 169 10.25 -10.78 -7.07
N GLU A 170 11.37 -11.49 -7.16
CA GLU A 170 12.15 -11.64 -8.40
C GLU A 170 11.37 -12.35 -9.52
N GLU A 171 10.52 -13.32 -9.19
CA GLU A 171 9.68 -14.03 -10.18
C GLU A 171 8.75 -13.05 -10.91
N GLY A 172 8.21 -12.06 -10.18
CA GLY A 172 7.38 -10.99 -10.74
C GLY A 172 8.14 -10.08 -11.72
N LEU A 173 9.47 -10.06 -11.65
CA LEU A 173 10.37 -9.29 -12.52
C LEU A 173 10.84 -10.10 -13.76
N GLY A 174 10.14 -11.19 -14.09
CA GLY A 174 10.42 -12.09 -15.22
C GLY A 174 10.02 -11.57 -16.62
N LYS A 175 9.76 -12.48 -17.56
CA LYS A 175 9.62 -12.20 -19.01
C LYS A 175 8.43 -11.29 -19.43
N ARG A 176 7.43 -11.07 -18.58
CA ARG A 176 6.26 -10.22 -18.88
C ARG A 176 6.24 -8.94 -18.05
N TYR A 177 7.38 -8.57 -17.52
CA TYR A 177 7.52 -7.46 -16.61
C TYR A 177 7.50 -6.13 -17.37
N ASN A 178 6.63 -5.22 -16.93
CA ASN A 178 6.57 -3.83 -17.38
C ASN A 178 6.17 -2.91 -16.21
N LEU A 179 6.18 -1.59 -16.41
CA LEU A 179 5.81 -0.63 -15.36
C LEU A 179 4.38 -0.84 -14.82
N LEU A 180 3.44 -1.32 -15.65
CA LEU A 180 2.08 -1.64 -15.22
C LEU A 180 2.04 -2.86 -14.30
N THR A 181 2.79 -3.93 -14.60
CA THR A 181 2.88 -5.10 -13.72
C THR A 181 3.60 -4.76 -12.42
N LEU A 182 4.65 -3.92 -12.46
CA LEU A 182 5.30 -3.39 -11.26
C LEU A 182 4.30 -2.63 -10.39
N GLY A 183 3.55 -1.70 -10.97
CA GLY A 183 2.55 -0.92 -10.24
C GLY A 183 1.45 -1.79 -9.62
N ARG A 184 1.03 -2.86 -10.31
CA ARG A 184 0.09 -3.85 -9.77
C ARG A 184 0.68 -4.62 -8.59
N GLN A 185 1.93 -5.07 -8.70
CA GLN A 185 2.63 -5.78 -7.61
C GLN A 185 2.75 -4.89 -6.37
N ILE A 186 3.19 -3.64 -6.53
CA ILE A 186 3.29 -2.64 -5.45
C ILE A 186 1.95 -2.45 -4.73
N LYS A 187 0.86 -2.27 -5.50
CA LYS A 187 -0.47 -2.07 -4.90
C LYS A 187 -0.98 -3.29 -4.13
N GLN A 188 -0.64 -4.49 -4.59
CA GLN A 188 -1.10 -5.75 -4.00
C GLN A 188 -0.27 -6.16 -2.78
N GLU A 189 1.03 -5.86 -2.77
CA GLU A 189 1.93 -6.32 -1.74
C GLU A 189 1.85 -5.44 -0.48
N LYS A 190 1.74 -6.10 0.68
CA LYS A 190 1.65 -5.47 2.01
C LYS A 190 2.50 -6.16 3.06
N ALA A 191 3.27 -7.19 2.70
CA ALA A 191 4.12 -7.91 3.64
C ALA A 191 5.37 -7.12 4.05
N GLY A 192 5.99 -7.59 5.13
CA GLY A 192 7.24 -7.08 5.68
C GLY A 192 8.50 -7.39 4.86
N ASP A 193 8.37 -7.67 3.56
CA ASP A 193 9.49 -7.88 2.64
C ASP A 193 9.44 -6.97 1.41
N THR A 194 8.59 -5.94 1.46
CA THR A 194 8.49 -4.95 0.39
C THR A 194 9.76 -4.11 0.27
N TYR A 195 10.14 -3.81 -0.96
CA TYR A 195 11.30 -2.99 -1.31
C TYR A 195 10.92 -1.58 -1.79
N HIS A 196 9.70 -1.14 -1.49
CA HIS A 196 9.19 0.18 -1.86
C HIS A 196 8.58 0.90 -0.65
N ILE A 197 8.47 2.23 -0.77
CA ILE A 197 7.84 3.12 0.20
C ILE A 197 6.67 3.81 -0.49
N SER A 198 5.45 3.47 -0.09
CA SER A 198 4.23 4.12 -0.59
C SER A 198 4.06 5.52 0.01
N THR A 199 3.71 6.47 -0.85
CA THR A 199 3.34 7.85 -0.50
C THR A 199 2.21 8.32 -1.40
N ASP A 200 1.55 9.41 -1.07
CA ASP A 200 0.42 9.97 -1.83
C ASP A 200 0.58 11.49 -2.01
N PRO A 201 0.01 12.11 -3.05
CA PRO A 201 0.06 13.57 -3.22
C PRO A 201 -0.94 14.33 -2.32
N SER A 202 -1.81 13.62 -1.60
CA SER A 202 -2.83 14.22 -0.71
C SER A 202 -2.52 13.91 0.75
N GLU A 203 -2.90 14.84 1.64
CA GLU A 203 -2.89 14.63 3.09
C GLU A 203 -3.78 13.45 3.52
N ASP A 204 -4.77 13.09 2.70
CA ASP A 204 -5.66 11.94 2.89
C ASP A 204 -4.99 10.58 2.60
N CYS A 205 -3.66 10.51 2.70
CA CYS A 205 -2.89 9.26 2.61
C CYS A 205 -3.37 8.28 3.69
N GLY A 206 -4.29 7.38 3.31
CA GLY A 206 -5.11 6.62 4.24
C GLY A 206 -4.33 5.68 5.18
N GLY A 207 -5.05 5.04 6.10
CA GLY A 207 -4.60 3.80 6.75
C GLY A 207 -4.13 3.88 8.20
N TYR A 208 -4.07 5.06 8.82
CA TYR A 208 -3.55 5.15 10.19
C TYR A 208 -4.36 6.09 11.08
N THR A 209 -5.53 5.64 11.53
CA THR A 209 -6.26 6.26 12.65
C THR A 209 -5.41 6.38 13.93
N SER A 210 -4.31 5.63 14.01
CA SER A 210 -3.37 5.61 15.13
C SER A 210 -1.93 6.03 14.77
N GLY A 211 -1.66 6.50 13.55
CA GLY A 211 -0.32 6.85 13.08
C GLY A 211 -0.12 8.33 12.77
N ASN A 212 1.13 8.71 12.52
CA ASN A 212 1.50 10.06 12.13
C ASN A 212 1.31 10.24 10.63
N ILE A 213 1.05 11.47 10.19
CA ILE A 213 1.08 11.86 8.78
C ILE A 213 2.30 12.72 8.55
N TYR A 214 3.21 12.30 7.69
CA TYR A 214 4.42 13.03 7.35
C TYR A 214 4.25 13.71 6.00
N ALA A 215 4.62 14.99 5.90
CA ALA A 215 4.77 15.68 4.64
C ALA A 215 6.25 15.71 4.25
N MET A 216 6.50 15.44 2.98
CA MET A 216 7.84 15.42 2.39
C MET A 216 7.88 16.38 1.22
N GLN A 217 8.90 17.23 1.18
CA GLN A 217 9.15 18.14 0.08
C GLN A 217 10.31 17.63 -0.76
N PHE A 218 10.07 17.57 -2.07
CA PHE A 218 11.08 17.27 -3.06
C PHE A 218 11.14 18.41 -4.06
N ASP A 219 12.34 18.92 -4.26
CA ASP A 219 12.62 19.93 -5.26
C ASP A 219 13.38 19.26 -6.42
N GLY A 220 13.07 19.64 -7.65
CA GLY A 220 13.78 19.16 -8.83
C GLY A 220 13.46 17.70 -9.22
N LEU A 221 12.24 17.23 -9.01
CA LEU A 221 11.85 15.91 -9.54
C LEU A 221 11.36 16.03 -10.99
N HIS A 222 11.72 15.06 -11.81
CA HIS A 222 11.30 14.91 -13.19
C HIS A 222 10.36 13.71 -13.32
N LEU A 223 9.27 13.91 -14.07
CA LEU A 223 8.33 12.86 -14.39
C LEU A 223 8.63 12.32 -15.79
N LEU A 224 8.84 11.02 -15.91
CA LEU A 224 9.14 10.34 -17.15
C LEU A 224 8.03 9.37 -17.54
N ASP A 225 7.80 9.22 -18.84
CA ASP A 225 6.90 8.23 -19.39
C ASP A 225 7.51 6.82 -19.44
N LYS A 226 6.75 5.86 -19.97
CA LYS A 226 7.19 4.46 -20.13
C LYS A 226 8.41 4.30 -21.03
N THR A 227 8.71 5.29 -21.88
CA THR A 227 9.89 5.34 -22.74
C THR A 227 11.07 6.05 -22.08
N LEU A 228 10.92 6.43 -20.79
CA LEU A 228 11.88 7.17 -19.99
C LEU A 228 12.18 8.57 -20.54
N LYS A 229 11.22 9.16 -21.26
CA LYS A 229 11.28 10.54 -21.73
C LYS A 229 10.47 11.47 -20.82
N PRO A 230 10.82 12.76 -20.73
CA PRO A 230 9.99 13.81 -20.14
C PRO A 230 8.50 13.64 -20.39
N SER A 231 7.70 13.66 -19.32
CA SER A 231 6.24 13.63 -19.41
C SER A 231 5.65 15.02 -19.20
N LYS A 232 4.75 15.44 -20.09
CA LYS A 232 3.95 16.67 -19.93
C LYS A 232 2.79 16.53 -18.92
N LYS A 233 2.64 15.36 -18.30
CA LYS A 233 1.56 15.10 -17.35
C LYS A 233 1.90 15.63 -15.97
N ALA A 234 0.89 16.12 -15.26
CA ALA A 234 0.99 16.35 -13.83
C ALA A 234 0.80 15.04 -13.04
N LEU A 235 1.26 15.02 -11.79
CA LEU A 235 1.20 13.84 -10.92
C LEU A 235 -0.23 13.33 -10.70
N ASN A 236 -1.20 14.24 -10.59
CA ASN A 236 -2.63 13.94 -10.44
C ASN A 236 -3.32 13.47 -11.74
N GLN A 237 -2.64 13.53 -12.89
CA GLN A 237 -3.15 13.08 -14.20
C GLN A 237 -2.67 11.67 -14.57
N VAL A 238 -1.97 10.98 -13.67
CA VAL A 238 -1.46 9.64 -13.93
C VAL A 238 -2.59 8.61 -13.88
N LEU A 239 -2.77 7.88 -14.98
CA LEU A 239 -3.82 6.89 -15.15
C LEU A 239 -3.39 5.52 -14.60
N PRO A 240 -4.32 4.69 -14.07
CA PRO A 240 -3.97 3.37 -13.50
C PRO A 240 -3.27 2.43 -14.47
N LEU A 241 -3.56 2.54 -15.78
CA LEU A 241 -2.99 1.69 -16.82
C LEU A 241 -1.70 2.25 -17.42
N ASN A 242 -1.28 3.46 -17.04
CA ASN A 242 -0.11 4.11 -17.59
C ASN A 242 0.73 4.75 -16.47
N PRO A 243 1.41 3.92 -15.64
CA PRO A 243 2.32 4.42 -14.62
C PRO A 243 3.45 5.24 -15.23
N LEU A 244 3.90 6.24 -14.47
CA LEU A 244 5.04 7.09 -14.84
C LEU A 244 6.17 6.89 -13.85
N VAL A 245 7.38 7.28 -14.23
CA VAL A 245 8.56 7.21 -13.36
C VAL A 245 8.84 8.60 -12.82
N LEU A 246 9.12 8.74 -11.53
CA LEU A 246 9.51 10.00 -10.91
C LEU A 246 10.95 9.89 -10.41
N ILE A 247 11.83 10.80 -10.84
CA ILE A 247 13.26 10.77 -10.51
C ILE A 247 13.81 12.15 -10.14
N ASN A 248 14.91 12.22 -9.39
CA ASN A 248 15.57 13.48 -9.01
C ASN A 248 16.68 13.94 -9.96
N GLN A 249 16.76 13.36 -11.16
CA GLN A 249 17.73 13.71 -12.18
C GLN A 249 17.01 13.78 -13.54
N PRO A 250 17.54 14.51 -14.54
CA PRO A 250 16.90 14.56 -15.85
C PRO A 250 16.83 13.20 -16.57
N THR A 251 17.71 12.26 -16.18
CA THR A 251 17.75 10.91 -16.75
C THR A 251 17.85 9.85 -15.67
N LEU A 252 17.34 8.65 -15.97
CA LEU A 252 17.42 7.50 -15.06
C LEU A 252 18.87 7.07 -14.78
N THR A 253 19.83 7.40 -15.64
CA THR A 253 21.21 6.91 -15.53
C THR A 253 21.88 7.34 -14.24
N ASN A 254 21.65 8.55 -13.73
CA ASN A 254 22.27 9.03 -12.49
C ASN A 254 21.26 9.26 -11.37
N ALA A 255 19.99 8.89 -11.57
CA ALA A 255 18.95 9.07 -10.57
C ALA A 255 19.26 8.29 -9.27
N THR A 256 19.15 8.99 -8.14
CA THR A 256 19.34 8.42 -6.79
C THR A 256 18.04 8.38 -6.00
N THR A 257 17.06 9.20 -6.37
CA THR A 257 15.67 9.10 -5.94
C THR A 257 14.88 8.56 -7.12
N ILE A 258 14.24 7.41 -6.94
CA ILE A 258 13.50 6.72 -8.01
C ILE A 258 12.18 6.23 -7.44
N ALA A 259 11.08 6.63 -8.06
CA ALA A 259 9.74 6.20 -7.69
C ALA A 259 8.90 5.85 -8.92
N LEU A 260 7.88 5.04 -8.71
CA LEU A 260 6.83 4.78 -9.68
C LEU A 260 5.55 5.51 -9.25
N VAL A 261 4.97 6.28 -10.15
CA VAL A 261 3.66 6.92 -9.96
C VAL A 261 2.58 6.02 -10.53
N ILE A 262 1.66 5.57 -9.69
CA ILE A 262 0.65 4.57 -10.01
C ILE A 262 -0.75 5.16 -9.81
N GLY A 263 -1.45 5.46 -10.90
CA GLY A 263 -2.83 5.94 -10.85
C GLY A 263 -3.78 4.95 -10.14
N GLY A 264 -4.80 5.46 -9.46
CA GLY A 264 -5.79 4.67 -8.73
C GLY A 264 -7.10 5.42 -8.49
N GLY A 265 -8.15 4.68 -8.13
CA GLY A 265 -9.48 5.28 -7.85
C GLY A 265 -9.51 6.21 -6.64
N ALA A 266 -8.58 6.04 -5.69
CA ALA A 266 -8.40 6.91 -4.52
C ALA A 266 -7.36 8.02 -4.74
N GLY A 267 -6.88 8.20 -5.99
CA GLY A 267 -5.75 9.06 -6.32
C GLY A 267 -4.49 8.27 -6.72
N PRO A 268 -3.45 8.96 -7.20
CA PRO A 268 -2.20 8.33 -7.56
C PRO A 268 -1.37 8.04 -6.30
N GLU A 269 -0.74 6.87 -6.28
CA GLU A 269 0.28 6.51 -5.29
C GLU A 269 1.66 6.78 -5.90
N VAL A 270 2.58 7.36 -5.14
CA VAL A 270 4.00 7.49 -5.50
C VAL A 270 4.80 6.50 -4.66
N ALA A 271 5.22 5.40 -5.29
CA ALA A 271 5.94 4.32 -4.65
C ALA A 271 7.45 4.46 -4.90
N PHE A 272 8.19 4.94 -3.90
CA PHE A 272 9.64 5.07 -3.98
C PHE A 272 10.30 3.71 -3.91
N LEU A 273 11.16 3.40 -4.89
CA LEU A 273 12.01 2.21 -4.91
C LEU A 273 13.32 2.45 -4.15
N THR A 274 13.69 3.71 -3.94
CA THR A 274 14.84 4.12 -3.14
C THR A 274 14.36 4.67 -1.79
N SER A 275 15.27 4.73 -0.81
CA SER A 275 14.96 5.38 0.48
C SER A 275 14.59 6.85 0.27
N ILE A 276 13.78 7.40 1.18
CA ILE A 276 13.47 8.83 1.24
C ILE A 276 14.30 9.42 2.39
N PRO A 277 15.38 10.18 2.10
CA PRO A 277 16.22 10.75 3.13
C PRO A 277 15.46 11.69 4.07
N ARG A 278 15.89 11.74 5.34
CA ARG A 278 15.30 12.59 6.40
C ARG A 278 15.13 14.04 5.96
N GLN A 279 16.07 14.60 5.21
CA GLN A 279 16.04 16.00 4.75
C GLN A 279 14.79 16.36 3.94
N HIS A 280 14.12 15.38 3.33
CA HIS A 280 12.88 15.62 2.60
C HIS A 280 11.67 15.71 3.53
N ILE A 281 11.72 15.13 4.73
CA ILE A 281 10.60 15.16 5.69
C ILE A 281 10.57 16.54 6.35
N CYS A 282 9.55 17.34 6.04
CA CYS A 282 9.51 18.75 6.46
C CYS A 282 8.60 19.01 7.66
N LYS A 283 7.50 18.27 7.78
CA LYS A 283 6.52 18.40 8.88
C LYS A 283 5.75 17.11 9.10
N TYR A 284 5.15 16.96 10.26
CA TYR A 284 4.28 15.83 10.58
C TYR A 284 3.05 16.26 11.40
N LYS A 285 1.95 15.53 11.28
CA LYS A 285 0.81 15.55 12.22
C LYS A 285 0.86 14.29 13.06
N SER A 286 0.55 14.41 14.34
CA SER A 286 0.43 13.24 15.22
C SER A 286 -1.03 12.78 15.30
N PRO A 287 -1.30 11.53 15.69
CA PRO A 287 -2.69 11.07 15.84
C PRO A 287 -3.48 11.91 16.84
N LYS A 288 -2.80 12.35 17.92
CA LYS A 288 -3.40 13.10 19.05
C LYS A 288 -3.50 14.60 18.78
N ASP A 289 -2.71 15.11 17.86
CA ASP A 289 -2.65 16.51 17.48
C ASP A 289 -2.54 16.62 15.95
N GLN A 290 -3.65 17.03 15.35
CA GLN A 290 -3.80 17.20 13.90
C GLN A 290 -3.15 18.50 13.38
N SER A 291 -2.48 19.26 14.24
CA SER A 291 -1.67 20.40 13.85
C SER A 291 -0.34 19.96 13.21
N TRP A 292 0.16 20.76 12.26
CA TRP A 292 1.43 20.50 11.60
C TRP A 292 2.60 20.91 12.50
N THR A 293 3.40 19.93 12.92
CA THR A 293 4.66 20.15 13.65
C THR A 293 5.84 20.08 12.68
N ARG A 294 6.79 21.01 12.78
CA ARG A 294 8.03 20.96 11.98
C ARG A 294 8.85 19.72 12.35
N PHE A 295 9.33 19.02 11.34
CA PHE A 295 10.24 17.89 11.53
C PHE A 295 11.64 18.46 11.82
N ARG A 296 12.11 18.33 13.06
CA ARG A 296 13.42 18.83 13.51
C ARG A 296 14.46 17.73 13.51
#